data_AF-A0A3Q0ISH5-F1
#
_entry.id   AF-A0A3Q0ISH5-F1
#
_cell.length_a   1.000
_cell.length_b   1.000
_cell.length_c   1.000
_cell.angle_alpha   90.00
_cell.angle_beta   90.00
_cell.angle_gamma   90.00
#
_symmetry.space_group_name_H-M   'P 1'
#
loop_
_entity.id
_entity.type
_entity.pdbx_description
1 polymer ?
#
loop_
_entity_poly.entity_id
_entity_poly.type
_entity_poly.pdbx_seq_one_letter_code
_entity_poly.pdbx_strand_id
1 'polypeptide(L)'
;MHMHFTRDVYSGVSIFQLNFFISFRESSHECLDDIPPKVPNNDTLPTLDLDANKDNSNLKPISKYRKGLPQFLATSAVYLNLFDMGMALGFPTIMLPAVQSGNDSVTFTPDQASWFASLMFIFQPAGSLISSLILGWLGRKNTLILINIPYFFVWVTIHLSETVYILMICSIVLAVNIGYLETPAINYVGEISTPKLRGILTSYSAPIIYMGIIFEFILGKLFDWRTVALINSTIPILTIAAMIQIPESPMWLLSKGRNDKAKSALCWLRGWVKPELILTEFKYLINYKEVSSERIQNYDFS
;
A
#
# COMPACT_ATOMS: atom_id res chain seq x y z
N MET A 1 35.28 11.12 -7.66
CA MET A 1 34.57 11.24 -6.36
C MET A 1 33.04 11.17 -6.50
N HIS A 2 32.44 11.66 -7.60
CA HIS A 2 30.99 11.56 -7.88
C HIS A 2 30.40 10.13 -8.03
N MET A 3 31.23 9.13 -8.39
CA MET A 3 30.76 7.75 -8.65
C MET A 3 30.70 6.86 -7.39
N HIS A 4 31.39 7.26 -6.31
CA HIS A 4 31.35 6.53 -5.05
C HIS A 4 30.13 6.92 -4.21
N PHE A 5 29.76 8.21 -4.20
CA PHE A 5 28.65 8.71 -3.38
C PHE A 5 27.28 8.22 -3.84
N THR A 6 27.03 8.16 -5.14
CA THR A 6 25.79 7.56 -5.68
C THR A 6 25.71 6.08 -5.31
N ARG A 7 26.83 5.35 -5.39
CA ARG A 7 26.88 3.92 -5.09
C ARG A 7 26.59 3.60 -3.62
N ASP A 8 27.00 4.46 -2.68
CA ASP A 8 26.73 4.28 -1.25
C ASP A 8 25.26 4.56 -0.89
N VAL A 9 24.64 5.56 -1.53
CA VAL A 9 23.20 5.84 -1.37
C VAL A 9 22.35 4.71 -1.97
N TYR A 10 22.68 4.21 -3.17
CA TYR A 10 21.99 3.06 -3.79
C TYR A 10 22.17 1.77 -2.98
N SER A 11 23.34 1.58 -2.36
CA SER A 11 23.61 0.45 -1.46
C SER A 11 22.75 0.51 -0.20
N GLY A 12 22.64 1.67 0.45
CA GLY A 12 21.78 1.88 1.61
C GLY A 12 20.28 1.67 1.32
N VAL A 13 19.80 2.20 0.19
CA VAL A 13 18.41 2.02 -0.29
C VAL A 13 18.12 0.53 -0.52
N SER A 14 19.03 -0.17 -1.21
CA SER A 14 18.84 -1.58 -1.52
C SER A 14 18.90 -2.45 -0.26
N ILE A 15 19.79 -2.16 0.68
CA ILE A 15 19.95 -2.95 1.92
C ILE A 15 18.77 -2.72 2.87
N PHE A 16 18.28 -1.49 3.02
CA PHE A 16 17.12 -1.22 3.87
C PHE A 16 15.83 -1.81 3.27
N GLN A 17 15.61 -1.68 1.96
CA GLN A 17 14.49 -2.30 1.26
C GLN A 17 14.58 -3.83 1.26
N LEU A 18 15.78 -4.41 1.12
CA LEU A 18 15.99 -5.87 1.20
C LEU A 18 15.77 -6.38 2.64
N ASN A 19 16.24 -5.66 3.66
CA ASN A 19 16.04 -6.02 5.06
C ASN A 19 14.58 -5.84 5.49
N PHE A 20 13.90 -4.81 4.99
CA PHE A 20 12.47 -4.62 5.18
C PHE A 20 11.68 -5.73 4.46
N PHE A 21 12.09 -6.13 3.25
CA PHE A 21 11.50 -7.25 2.52
C PHE A 21 11.79 -8.61 3.17
N ILE A 22 12.97 -8.79 3.79
CA ILE A 22 13.32 -9.97 4.59
C ILE A 22 12.49 -9.99 5.86
N SER A 23 12.40 -8.88 6.60
CA SER A 23 11.54 -8.75 7.78
C SER A 23 10.05 -8.95 7.43
N PHE A 24 9.63 -8.51 6.25
CA PHE A 24 8.30 -8.76 5.72
C PHE A 24 8.08 -10.22 5.31
N ARG A 25 9.08 -10.85 4.68
CA ARG A 25 9.07 -12.29 4.38
C ARG A 25 9.00 -13.10 5.68
N GLU A 26 9.73 -12.71 6.70
CA GLU A 26 9.76 -13.34 8.01
C GLU A 26 8.43 -13.17 8.75
N SER A 27 7.83 -11.98 8.74
CA SER A 27 6.48 -11.72 9.26
C SER A 27 5.39 -12.45 8.47
N SER A 28 5.57 -12.63 7.16
CA SER A 28 4.68 -13.46 6.34
C SER A 28 4.84 -14.96 6.61
N HIS A 29 6.02 -15.42 7.03
CA HIS A 29 6.25 -16.79 7.49
C HIS A 29 5.68 -17.02 8.89
N GLU A 30 5.76 -16.04 9.80
CA GLU A 30 5.04 -16.11 11.10
C GLU A 30 3.51 -16.21 10.90
N CYS A 31 2.95 -15.53 9.90
CA CYS A 31 1.53 -15.68 9.52
C CYS A 31 1.22 -17.02 8.82
N LEU A 32 2.22 -17.76 8.33
CA LEU A 32 2.07 -19.06 7.67
C LEU A 32 2.35 -20.25 8.61
N ASP A 33 3.10 -20.02 9.69
CA ASP A 33 3.34 -20.99 10.77
C ASP A 33 2.20 -21.03 11.79
N ASP A 34 1.24 -20.12 11.68
CA ASP A 34 -0.08 -20.26 12.27
C ASP A 34 -0.81 -21.37 11.49
N ILE A 35 -0.50 -22.62 11.84
CA ILE A 35 -1.18 -23.83 11.36
C ILE A 35 -2.68 -23.51 11.38
N PRO A 36 -3.39 -23.51 10.23
CA PRO A 36 -4.82 -23.31 10.25
C PRO A 36 -5.36 -24.33 11.25
N PRO A 37 -6.17 -23.93 12.26
CA PRO A 37 -6.70 -24.89 13.20
C PRO A 37 -7.27 -26.03 12.37
N LYS A 38 -6.86 -27.28 12.72
CA LYS A 38 -7.43 -28.49 12.11
C LYS A 38 -8.91 -28.19 11.91
N VAL A 39 -9.36 -28.28 10.67
CA VAL A 39 -10.78 -28.19 10.33
C VAL A 39 -11.50 -28.94 11.43
N PRO A 40 -12.35 -28.28 12.24
CA PRO A 40 -13.10 -29.00 13.26
C PRO A 40 -13.75 -30.16 12.54
N ASN A 41 -13.59 -31.37 13.09
CA ASN A 41 -14.33 -32.53 12.58
C ASN A 41 -15.77 -32.09 12.34
N ASN A 42 -16.36 -32.62 11.28
CA ASN A 42 -17.59 -32.23 10.59
C ASN A 42 -18.86 -32.13 11.48
N ASP A 43 -18.70 -32.23 12.80
CA ASP A 43 -19.70 -32.46 13.83
C ASP A 43 -19.92 -31.24 14.74
N THR A 44 -19.12 -30.15 14.64
CA THR A 44 -19.34 -28.89 15.40
C THR A 44 -19.71 -27.67 14.55
N LEU A 45 -19.87 -27.84 13.23
CA LEU A 45 -20.61 -26.87 12.43
C LEU A 45 -22.10 -27.00 12.80
N PRO A 46 -22.83 -25.92 13.16
CA PRO A 46 -24.29 -25.99 13.20
C PRO A 46 -24.72 -26.53 11.85
N THR A 47 -25.45 -27.65 11.89
CA THR A 47 -25.83 -28.50 10.76
C THR A 47 -25.92 -27.68 9.50
N LEU A 48 -24.97 -27.90 8.58
CA LEU A 48 -25.02 -27.39 7.22
C LEU A 48 -26.45 -27.55 6.73
N ASP A 49 -27.20 -26.44 6.63
CA ASP A 49 -28.51 -26.43 6.01
C ASP A 49 -28.33 -26.99 4.60
N LEU A 50 -28.71 -28.27 4.43
CA LEU A 50 -28.70 -28.98 3.17
C LEU A 50 -29.57 -28.25 2.12
N ASP A 51 -30.38 -27.29 2.56
CA ASP A 51 -31.18 -26.39 1.74
C ASP A 51 -30.36 -25.28 1.07
N ALA A 52 -29.29 -24.77 1.70
CA ALA A 52 -28.39 -23.80 1.06
C ALA A 52 -27.56 -24.44 -0.07
N ASN A 53 -27.35 -25.76 -0.01
CA ASN A 53 -26.65 -26.51 -1.06
C ASN A 53 -27.58 -26.83 -2.25
N LYS A 54 -28.90 -26.88 -2.02
CA LYS A 54 -29.91 -27.15 -3.05
C LYS A 54 -30.06 -25.97 -4.01
N ASP A 55 -30.00 -24.74 -3.51
CA ASP A 55 -30.05 -23.52 -4.33
C ASP A 55 -28.74 -23.21 -5.07
N ASN A 56 -27.59 -23.67 -4.54
CA ASN A 56 -26.28 -23.51 -5.19
C ASN A 56 -26.08 -24.41 -6.43
N SER A 57 -26.90 -25.46 -6.60
CA SER A 57 -26.81 -26.38 -7.73
C SER A 57 -27.18 -25.75 -9.09
N ASN A 58 -27.92 -24.64 -9.08
CA ASN A 58 -28.35 -23.91 -10.29
C ASN A 58 -27.50 -22.68 -10.61
N LEU A 59 -26.49 -22.37 -9.80
CA LEU A 59 -25.65 -21.20 -10.00
C LEU A 59 -24.51 -21.53 -10.98
N LYS A 60 -24.57 -20.93 -12.17
CA LYS A 60 -23.55 -21.10 -13.21
C LYS A 60 -22.15 -20.84 -12.63
N PRO A 61 -21.16 -21.72 -12.85
CA PRO A 61 -19.81 -21.52 -12.36
C PRO A 61 -19.26 -20.21 -12.94
N ILE A 62 -18.93 -19.27 -12.06
CA ILE A 62 -18.39 -17.97 -12.45
C ILE A 62 -17.01 -18.18 -13.08
N SER A 63 -16.79 -17.61 -14.26
CA SER A 63 -15.52 -17.66 -14.98
C SER A 63 -14.36 -17.17 -14.10
N LYS A 64 -13.22 -17.89 -14.17
CA LYS A 64 -11.98 -17.55 -13.43
C LYS A 64 -11.55 -16.10 -13.67
N TYR A 65 -11.71 -15.59 -14.90
CA TYR A 65 -11.39 -14.21 -15.27
C TYR A 65 -12.25 -13.17 -14.56
N ARG A 66 -13.55 -13.47 -14.39
CA ARG A 66 -14.51 -12.56 -13.75
C ARG A 66 -14.27 -12.40 -12.24
N LYS A 67 -13.67 -13.40 -11.59
CA LYS A 67 -13.25 -13.33 -10.18
C LYS A 67 -11.93 -12.58 -9.98
N GLY A 68 -11.04 -12.61 -10.97
CA GLY A 68 -9.73 -11.95 -10.91
C GLY A 68 -9.79 -10.46 -11.24
N LEU A 69 -10.60 -10.06 -12.22
CA LEU A 69 -10.70 -8.68 -12.69
C LEU A 69 -10.94 -7.62 -11.58
N PRO A 70 -11.91 -7.76 -10.66
CA PRO A 70 -12.11 -6.77 -9.60
C PRO A 70 -10.94 -6.72 -8.61
N GLN A 71 -10.27 -7.85 -8.35
CA GLN A 71 -9.06 -7.87 -7.51
C GLN A 71 -7.94 -7.08 -8.19
N PHE A 72 -7.69 -7.31 -9.49
CA PHE A 72 -6.72 -6.52 -10.25
C PHE A 72 -7.06 -5.03 -10.29
N LEU A 73 -8.34 -4.67 -10.49
CA LEU A 73 -8.78 -3.27 -10.46
C LEU A 73 -8.54 -2.62 -9.09
N ALA A 74 -8.94 -3.28 -8.00
CA ALA A 74 -8.72 -2.76 -6.65
C ALA A 74 -7.22 -2.62 -6.33
N THR A 75 -6.41 -3.62 -6.70
CA THR A 75 -4.97 -3.58 -6.49
C THR A 75 -4.29 -2.53 -7.39
N SER A 76 -4.78 -2.29 -8.61
CA SER A 76 -4.22 -1.27 -9.50
C SER A 76 -4.33 0.15 -8.94
N ALA A 77 -5.41 0.47 -8.21
CA ALA A 77 -5.55 1.75 -7.52
C ALA A 77 -4.51 1.90 -6.39
N VAL A 78 -4.20 0.82 -5.67
CA VAL A 78 -3.11 0.82 -4.68
C VAL A 78 -1.75 0.94 -5.34
N TYR A 79 -1.55 0.30 -6.50
CA TYR A 79 -0.32 0.41 -7.27
C TYR A 79 -0.04 1.84 -7.75
N LEU A 80 -1.06 2.67 -7.99
CA LEU A 80 -0.83 4.10 -8.29
C LEU A 80 -0.17 4.84 -7.12
N ASN A 81 -0.49 4.50 -5.87
CA ASN A 81 0.21 5.05 -4.70
C ASN A 81 1.67 4.56 -4.66
N LEU A 82 1.90 3.27 -4.94
CA LEU A 82 3.25 2.71 -4.97
C LEU A 82 4.10 3.29 -6.11
N PHE A 83 3.45 3.66 -7.21
CA PHE A 83 4.08 4.34 -8.31
C PHE A 83 4.54 5.75 -7.91
N ASP A 84 3.67 6.52 -7.22
CA ASP A 84 4.02 7.84 -6.67
C ASP A 84 5.15 7.75 -5.62
N MET A 85 5.14 6.71 -4.79
CA MET A 85 6.28 6.40 -3.90
C MET A 85 7.58 6.15 -4.69
N GLY A 86 7.50 5.43 -5.81
CA GLY A 86 8.66 5.23 -6.69
C GLY A 86 9.18 6.54 -7.28
N MET A 87 8.28 7.42 -7.74
CA MET A 87 8.64 8.76 -8.22
C MET A 87 9.29 9.60 -7.12
N ALA A 88 8.72 9.58 -5.90
CA ALA A 88 9.28 10.26 -4.73
C ALA A 88 10.70 9.80 -4.38
N LEU A 89 10.99 8.49 -4.52
CA LEU A 89 12.34 7.94 -4.32
C LEU A 89 13.31 8.30 -5.47
N GLY A 90 12.80 8.45 -6.69
CA GLY A 90 13.58 8.85 -7.86
C GLY A 90 13.90 10.34 -7.90
N PHE A 91 13.03 11.19 -7.36
CA PHE A 91 13.09 12.65 -7.52
C PHE A 91 14.41 13.30 -7.03
N PRO A 92 15.01 12.90 -5.89
CA PRO A 92 16.30 13.44 -5.46
C PRO A 92 17.40 13.31 -6.51
N THR A 93 17.37 12.26 -7.34
CA THR A 93 18.40 12.00 -8.34
C THR A 93 18.37 12.99 -9.50
N ILE A 94 17.21 13.59 -9.79
CA ILE A 94 17.04 14.60 -10.84
C ILE A 94 17.27 16.00 -10.27
N MET A 95 16.79 16.24 -9.04
CA MET A 95 16.84 17.56 -8.39
C MET A 95 18.26 17.91 -7.93
N LEU A 96 18.95 17.00 -7.24
CA LEU A 96 20.28 17.27 -6.68
C LEU A 96 21.32 17.75 -7.71
N PRO A 97 21.52 17.08 -8.88
CA PRO A 97 22.50 17.54 -9.85
C PRO A 97 22.10 18.88 -10.50
N ALA A 98 20.80 19.14 -10.72
CA ALA A 98 20.33 20.41 -11.26
C ALA A 98 20.64 21.56 -10.29
N VAL A 99 20.30 21.37 -9.02
CA VAL A 99 20.47 22.37 -7.96
C VAL A 99 21.93 22.55 -7.54
N GLN A 100 22.79 21.54 -7.72
CA GLN A 100 24.24 21.66 -7.48
C GLN A 100 24.99 22.35 -8.64
N SER A 101 24.41 22.40 -9.84
CA SER A 101 25.05 23.02 -11.00
C SER A 101 25.16 24.56 -10.91
N GLY A 102 24.44 25.18 -9.96
CA GLY A 102 24.47 26.62 -9.70
C GLY A 102 23.73 27.47 -10.74
N ASN A 103 23.07 26.84 -11.72
CA ASN A 103 22.28 27.54 -12.74
C ASN A 103 20.85 27.89 -12.29
N ASP A 104 20.44 27.45 -11.10
CA ASP A 104 19.12 27.66 -10.54
C ASP A 104 19.11 28.68 -9.40
N SER A 105 17.92 29.22 -9.12
CA SER A 105 17.68 30.15 -8.00
C SER A 105 17.97 29.54 -6.63
N VAL A 106 17.98 28.21 -6.54
CA VAL A 106 18.31 27.45 -5.34
C VAL A 106 19.60 26.69 -5.62
N THR A 107 20.58 26.77 -4.71
CA THR A 107 21.85 26.03 -4.84
C THR A 107 22.12 25.26 -3.56
N PHE A 108 22.47 23.97 -3.70
CA PHE A 108 22.81 23.13 -2.55
C PHE A 108 24.33 23.07 -2.39
N THR A 109 24.80 23.21 -1.14
CA THR A 109 26.16 22.77 -0.81
C THR A 109 26.23 21.23 -0.81
N PRO A 110 27.42 20.64 -1.02
CA PRO A 110 27.59 19.18 -0.93
C PRO A 110 27.09 18.59 0.39
N ASP A 111 27.26 19.31 1.50
CA ASP A 111 26.78 18.91 2.82
C ASP A 111 25.25 18.93 2.91
N GLN A 112 24.60 19.97 2.38
CA GLN A 112 23.13 20.06 2.35
C GLN A 112 22.50 18.96 1.49
N ALA A 113 23.15 18.59 0.37
CA ALA A 113 22.69 17.48 -0.47
C ALA A 113 22.74 16.14 0.28
N SER A 114 23.82 15.92 1.03
CA SER A 114 23.99 14.73 1.86
C SER A 114 22.94 14.66 2.97
N TRP A 115 22.67 15.79 3.64
CA TRP A 115 21.59 15.88 4.63
C TRP A 115 20.22 15.61 4.01
N PHE A 116 19.91 16.21 2.87
CA PHE A 116 18.62 16.03 2.17
C PHE A 116 18.32 14.56 1.86
N ALA A 117 19.31 13.81 1.36
CA ALA A 117 19.16 12.38 1.09
C ALA A 117 19.03 11.56 2.38
N SER A 118 19.79 11.91 3.42
CA SER A 118 19.79 11.19 4.70
C SER A 118 18.48 11.35 5.47
N LEU A 119 17.85 12.54 5.39
CA LEU A 119 16.57 12.82 6.05
C LEU A 119 15.46 11.86 5.57
N MET A 120 15.48 11.41 4.32
CA MET A 120 14.48 10.46 3.84
C MET A 120 14.52 9.13 4.62
N PHE A 121 15.70 8.59 4.87
CA PHE A 121 15.84 7.33 5.60
C PHE A 121 15.60 7.48 7.10
N ILE A 122 15.96 8.62 7.67
CA ILE A 122 15.78 8.89 9.10
C ILE A 122 14.30 9.01 9.46
N PHE A 123 13.49 9.65 8.61
CA PHE A 123 12.09 9.95 8.93
C PHE A 123 11.08 8.92 8.39
N GLN A 124 11.47 8.06 7.44
CA GLN A 124 10.59 7.00 6.94
C GLN A 124 10.05 6.07 8.06
N PRO A 125 10.86 5.57 9.02
CA PRO A 125 10.35 4.73 10.11
C PRO A 125 9.29 5.42 10.97
N ALA A 126 9.41 6.75 11.17
CA ALA A 126 8.42 7.51 11.92
C ALA A 126 7.04 7.48 11.23
N GLY A 127 7.02 7.58 9.90
CA GLY A 127 5.79 7.43 9.10
C GLY A 127 5.13 6.05 9.25
N SER A 128 5.94 4.99 9.25
CA SER A 128 5.47 3.61 9.41
C SER A 128 4.84 3.38 10.80
N LEU A 129 5.46 3.91 11.86
CA LEU A 129 4.90 3.86 13.22
C LEU A 129 3.57 4.61 13.33
N ILE A 130 3.46 5.79 12.72
CA ILE A 130 2.21 6.57 12.72
C ILE A 130 1.10 5.82 11.99
N SER A 131 1.43 5.19 10.86
CA SER A 131 0.49 4.41 10.06
C SER A 131 -0.06 3.20 10.81
N SER A 132 0.80 2.43 11.48
CA SER A 132 0.37 1.21 12.18
C SER A 132 -0.68 1.50 13.27
N LEU A 133 -0.55 2.64 13.96
CA LEU A 133 -1.50 3.10 14.97
C LEU A 133 -2.84 3.56 14.34
N ILE A 134 -2.79 4.29 13.22
CA ILE A 134 -3.98 4.89 12.61
C ILE A 134 -4.80 3.84 11.82
N LEU A 135 -4.17 2.79 11.30
CA LEU A 135 -4.81 1.80 10.43
C LEU A 135 -6.02 1.08 11.08
N GLY A 136 -5.96 0.84 12.38
CA GLY A 136 -7.05 0.21 13.14
C GLY A 136 -8.29 1.10 13.26
N TRP A 137 -8.10 2.42 13.25
CA TRP A 137 -9.15 3.41 13.45
C TRP A 137 -9.79 3.84 12.13
N LEU A 138 -8.97 4.26 11.17
CA LEU A 138 -9.44 4.93 9.96
C LEU A 138 -9.86 3.98 8.83
N GLY A 139 -9.32 2.76 8.83
CA GLY A 139 -9.50 1.79 7.75
C GLY A 139 -8.43 1.89 6.67
N ARG A 140 -8.32 0.87 5.82
CA ARG A 140 -7.20 0.72 4.88
C ARG A 140 -7.37 1.69 3.70
N LYS A 141 -8.53 1.68 3.04
CA LYS A 141 -8.86 2.56 1.91
C LYS A 141 -8.78 4.04 2.31
N ASN A 142 -9.39 4.42 3.44
CA ASN A 142 -9.39 5.82 3.85
C ASN A 142 -7.99 6.34 4.17
N THR A 143 -7.14 5.52 4.80
CA THR A 143 -5.73 5.83 5.05
C THR A 143 -4.98 6.08 3.73
N LEU A 144 -5.19 5.20 2.74
CA LEU A 144 -4.63 5.34 1.39
C LEU A 144 -5.20 6.54 0.62
N ILE A 145 -6.40 7.04 0.93
CA ILE A 145 -6.89 8.29 0.33
C ILE A 145 -6.26 9.50 1.02
N LEU A 146 -6.19 9.47 2.36
CA LEU A 146 -5.70 10.58 3.16
C LEU A 146 -4.25 10.94 2.85
N ILE A 147 -3.42 9.93 2.57
CA ILE A 147 -2.00 10.12 2.25
C ILE A 147 -1.74 10.90 0.96
N ASN A 148 -2.68 10.89 0.00
CA ASN A 148 -2.52 11.59 -1.25
C ASN A 148 -2.61 13.12 -1.07
N ILE A 149 -3.28 13.58 0.00
CA ILE A 149 -3.40 15.01 0.33
C ILE A 149 -2.02 15.63 0.64
N PRO A 150 -1.24 15.14 1.62
CA PRO A 150 0.10 15.67 1.86
C PRO A 150 1.06 15.43 0.69
N TYR A 151 0.97 14.32 -0.06
CA TYR A 151 1.76 14.14 -1.28
C TYR A 151 1.53 15.27 -2.29
N PHE A 152 0.28 15.61 -2.57
CA PHE A 152 -0.06 16.72 -3.46
C PHE A 152 0.55 18.05 -3.00
N PHE A 153 0.38 18.40 -1.72
CA PHE A 153 0.94 19.65 -1.19
C PHE A 153 2.47 19.67 -1.20
N VAL A 154 3.13 18.55 -0.93
CA VAL A 154 4.59 18.45 -1.02
C VAL A 154 5.06 18.72 -2.45
N TRP A 155 4.45 18.07 -3.45
CA TRP A 155 4.82 18.28 -4.85
C TRP A 155 4.63 19.73 -5.31
N VAL A 156 3.52 20.36 -4.94
CA VAL A 156 3.27 21.78 -5.22
C VAL A 156 4.26 22.69 -4.48
N THR A 157 4.59 22.38 -3.23
CA THR A 157 5.55 23.16 -2.45
C THR A 157 6.97 23.05 -3.01
N ILE A 158 7.37 21.88 -3.50
CA ILE A 158 8.66 21.67 -4.19
C ILE A 158 8.73 22.54 -5.44
N HIS A 159 7.66 22.58 -6.26
CA HIS A 159 7.60 23.44 -7.44
C HIS A 159 7.79 24.93 -7.10
N LEU A 160 7.11 25.42 -6.06
CA LEU A 160 7.17 26.81 -5.60
C LEU A 160 8.39 27.12 -4.71
N SER A 161 9.26 26.14 -4.46
CA SER A 161 10.34 26.30 -3.48
C SER A 161 11.38 27.33 -3.93
N GLU A 162 11.72 28.28 -3.06
CA GLU A 162 12.76 29.30 -3.33
C GLU A 162 13.97 29.14 -2.41
N THR A 163 13.91 28.22 -1.44
CA THR A 163 14.99 28.02 -0.47
C THR A 163 15.28 26.53 -0.24
N VAL A 164 16.54 26.24 0.07
CA VAL A 164 17.02 24.89 0.42
C VAL A 164 16.26 24.33 1.62
N TYR A 165 15.96 25.17 2.61
CA TYR A 165 15.24 24.75 3.82
C TYR A 165 13.83 24.24 3.53
N ILE A 166 13.10 24.88 2.60
CA ILE A 166 11.77 24.39 2.17
C ILE A 166 11.90 23.01 1.53
N LEU A 167 12.90 22.79 0.68
CA LEU A 167 13.16 21.49 0.07
C LEU A 167 13.52 20.42 1.13
N MET A 168 14.33 20.76 2.13
CA MET A 168 14.64 19.85 3.24
C MET A 168 13.38 19.47 4.05
N ILE A 169 12.49 20.42 4.32
CA ILE A 169 11.20 20.14 4.98
C ILE A 169 10.34 19.24 4.07
N CYS A 170 10.27 19.53 2.77
CA CYS A 170 9.54 18.70 1.82
C CYS A 170 10.08 17.26 1.80
N SER A 171 11.39 17.07 1.86
CA SER A 171 12.03 15.74 1.96
C SER A 171 11.59 14.99 3.21
N ILE A 172 11.58 15.65 4.38
CA ILE A 172 11.09 15.05 5.63
C ILE A 172 9.62 14.64 5.51
N VAL A 173 8.77 15.52 4.99
CA VAL A 173 7.34 15.21 4.83
C VAL A 173 7.14 14.08 3.83
N LEU A 174 7.87 14.06 2.72
CA LEU A 174 7.83 12.98 1.73
C LEU A 174 8.25 11.64 2.36
N ALA A 175 9.30 11.64 3.18
CA ALA A 175 9.79 10.47 3.90
C ALA A 175 8.74 9.87 4.84
N VAL A 176 8.11 10.72 5.65
CA VAL A 176 7.02 10.32 6.55
C VAL A 176 5.84 9.77 5.74
N ASN A 177 5.52 10.36 4.60
CA ASN A 177 4.48 9.86 3.71
C ASN A 177 4.84 8.49 3.10
N ILE A 178 6.07 8.28 2.63
CA ILE A 178 6.50 6.98 2.12
C ILE A 178 6.30 5.90 3.19
N GLY A 179 6.77 6.13 4.42
CA GLY A 179 6.58 5.18 5.52
C GLY A 179 5.10 4.98 5.90
N TYR A 180 4.30 6.03 5.83
CA TYR A 180 2.86 5.96 6.11
C TYR A 180 2.10 5.14 5.06
N LEU A 181 2.60 5.09 3.82
CA LEU A 181 1.97 4.37 2.71
C LEU A 181 2.14 2.85 2.78
N GLU A 182 3.33 2.39 3.17
CA GLU A 182 3.75 1.00 3.00
C GLU A 182 2.82 0.04 3.74
N THR A 183 2.51 0.32 5.01
CA THR A 183 1.66 -0.53 5.85
C THR A 183 0.22 -0.69 5.32
N PRO A 184 -0.56 0.38 5.04
CA PRO A 184 -1.92 0.23 4.54
C PRO A 184 -1.98 -0.38 3.14
N ALA A 185 -1.00 -0.10 2.28
CA ALA A 185 -0.94 -0.67 0.94
C ALA A 185 -0.80 -2.19 1.00
N ILE A 186 0.16 -2.70 1.79
CA ILE A 186 0.38 -4.12 1.98
C ILE A 186 -0.86 -4.80 2.58
N ASN A 187 -1.40 -4.22 3.66
CA ASN A 187 -2.53 -4.80 4.36
C ASN A 187 -3.80 -4.82 3.50
N TYR A 188 -4.03 -3.78 2.71
CA TYR A 188 -5.16 -3.76 1.78
C TYR A 188 -5.04 -4.89 0.74
N VAL A 189 -3.89 -5.01 0.06
CA VAL A 189 -3.67 -6.05 -0.95
C VAL A 189 -3.79 -7.45 -0.36
N GLY A 190 -3.26 -7.67 0.85
CA GLY A 190 -3.40 -8.95 1.57
C GLY A 190 -4.85 -9.31 1.88
N GLU A 191 -5.65 -8.34 2.34
CA GLU A 191 -7.05 -8.55 2.75
C GLU A 191 -8.01 -8.76 1.57
N ILE A 192 -7.79 -8.09 0.44
CA ILE A 192 -8.68 -8.22 -0.73
C ILE A 192 -8.36 -9.43 -1.62
N SER A 193 -7.11 -9.92 -1.55
CA SER A 193 -6.61 -10.95 -2.44
C SER A 193 -7.05 -12.35 -2.00
N THR A 194 -7.51 -13.13 -2.97
CA THR A 194 -7.73 -14.57 -2.78
C THR A 194 -6.38 -15.29 -2.62
N PRO A 195 -6.26 -16.37 -1.83
CA PRO A 195 -4.98 -17.07 -1.59
C PRO A 195 -4.21 -17.42 -2.86
N LYS A 196 -4.93 -17.75 -3.94
CA LYS A 196 -4.34 -18.08 -5.25
C LYS A 196 -3.72 -16.88 -5.97
N LEU A 197 -4.28 -15.68 -5.82
CA LEU A 197 -3.82 -14.47 -6.50
C LEU A 197 -2.92 -13.60 -5.61
N ARG A 198 -2.96 -13.79 -4.29
CA ARG A 198 -2.20 -13.02 -3.31
C ARG A 198 -0.71 -12.98 -3.64
N GLY A 199 -0.09 -14.14 -3.89
CA GLY A 199 1.34 -14.19 -4.23
C GLY A 199 1.67 -13.35 -5.47
N ILE A 200 0.87 -13.48 -6.53
CA ILE A 200 1.06 -12.73 -7.77
C ILE A 200 0.90 -11.23 -7.53
N LEU A 201 -0.18 -10.80 -6.88
CA LEU A 201 -0.48 -9.40 -6.61
C LEU A 201 0.56 -8.76 -5.68
N THR A 202 1.06 -9.49 -4.70
CA THR A 202 2.16 -8.97 -3.86
C THR A 202 3.46 -8.88 -4.64
N SER A 203 3.77 -9.82 -5.52
CA SER A 203 5.00 -9.74 -6.36
C SER A 203 5.00 -8.57 -7.33
N TYR A 204 3.84 -8.08 -7.77
CA TYR A 204 3.74 -6.93 -8.66
C TYR A 204 3.97 -5.57 -7.97
N SER A 205 4.01 -5.49 -6.63
CA SER A 205 4.23 -4.21 -5.94
C SER A 205 5.62 -3.62 -6.21
N ALA A 206 6.68 -4.43 -6.11
CA ALA A 206 8.06 -4.02 -6.32
C ALA A 206 8.34 -3.49 -7.75
N PRO A 207 7.99 -4.18 -8.85
CA PRO A 207 8.22 -3.66 -10.19
C PRO A 207 7.48 -2.34 -10.45
N ILE A 208 6.32 -2.12 -9.83
CA ILE A 208 5.61 -0.83 -9.94
C ILE A 208 6.39 0.32 -9.32
N ILE A 209 7.01 0.10 -8.15
CA ILE A 209 7.89 1.11 -7.52
C ILE A 209 9.07 1.42 -8.44
N TYR A 210 9.72 0.39 -9.00
CA TYR A 210 10.83 0.59 -9.95
C TYR A 210 10.38 1.28 -11.25
N MET A 211 9.17 1.00 -11.73
CA MET A 211 8.60 1.73 -12.86
C MET A 211 8.42 3.21 -12.54
N GLY A 212 8.02 3.57 -11.33
CA GLY A 212 7.96 4.97 -10.87
C GLY A 212 9.33 5.66 -10.89
N ILE A 213 10.37 4.98 -10.39
CA ILE A 213 11.75 5.49 -10.40
C ILE A 213 12.25 5.70 -11.85
N ILE A 214 12.01 4.73 -12.73
CA ILE A 214 12.41 4.84 -14.15
C ILE A 214 11.66 5.97 -14.84
N PHE A 215 10.35 6.10 -14.56
CA PHE A 215 9.53 7.18 -15.09
C PHE A 215 10.08 8.55 -14.67
N GLU A 216 10.47 8.70 -13.41
CA GLU A 216 11.09 9.90 -12.88
C GLU A 216 12.41 10.25 -13.59
N PHE A 217 13.25 9.25 -13.88
CA PHE A 217 14.50 9.48 -14.63
C PHE A 217 14.23 9.94 -16.07
N ILE A 218 13.19 9.41 -16.71
CA ILE A 218 12.77 9.86 -18.04
C ILE A 218 12.29 11.31 -17.96
N LEU A 219 11.48 11.66 -16.97
CA LEU A 219 10.99 13.03 -16.77
C LEU A 219 12.13 14.01 -16.51
N GLY A 220 13.09 13.68 -15.66
CA GLY A 220 14.26 14.53 -15.39
C GLY A 220 15.21 14.69 -16.58
N LYS A 221 15.11 13.84 -17.61
CA LYS A 221 15.82 14.02 -18.89
C LYS A 221 15.08 14.96 -19.85
N LEU A 222 13.75 14.98 -19.78
CA LEU A 222 12.90 15.72 -20.71
C LEU A 222 12.56 17.14 -20.22
N PHE A 223 12.46 17.32 -18.89
CA PHE A 223 11.97 18.53 -18.27
C PHE A 223 12.87 18.98 -17.11
N ASP A 224 12.73 20.25 -16.74
CA ASP A 224 13.34 20.79 -15.52
C ASP A 224 12.69 20.21 -14.26
N TRP A 225 13.46 20.07 -13.18
CA TRP A 225 13.01 19.43 -11.93
C TRP A 225 11.79 20.11 -11.30
N ARG A 226 11.62 21.44 -11.48
CA ARG A 226 10.41 22.15 -11.04
C ARG A 226 9.17 21.76 -11.84
N THR A 227 9.34 21.53 -13.14
CA THR A 227 8.25 21.08 -14.01
C THR A 227 7.90 19.62 -13.71
N VAL A 228 8.92 18.79 -13.44
CA VAL A 228 8.71 17.40 -13.00
C VAL A 228 7.92 17.36 -11.70
N ALA A 229 8.25 18.18 -10.70
CA ALA A 229 7.48 18.27 -9.46
C ALA A 229 5.99 18.62 -9.70
N LEU A 230 5.71 19.52 -10.66
CA LEU A 230 4.34 19.86 -11.04
C LEU A 230 3.61 18.69 -11.71
N ILE A 231 4.29 17.95 -12.61
CA ILE A 231 3.74 16.73 -13.21
C ILE A 231 3.44 15.69 -12.12
N ASN A 232 4.34 15.53 -11.16
CA ASN A 232 4.19 14.56 -10.07
C ASN A 232 2.97 14.88 -9.19
N SER A 233 2.62 16.16 -9.02
CA SER A 233 1.41 16.57 -8.29
C SER A 233 0.10 16.04 -8.91
N THR A 234 0.09 15.67 -10.20
CA THR A 234 -1.11 15.13 -10.86
C THR A 234 -1.41 13.69 -10.45
N ILE A 235 -0.39 12.92 -10.06
CA ILE A 235 -0.53 11.50 -9.71
C ILE A 235 -1.36 11.31 -8.43
N PRO A 236 -1.14 12.03 -7.33
CA PRO A 236 -2.00 11.95 -6.14
C PRO A 236 -3.48 12.21 -6.44
N ILE A 237 -3.80 13.16 -7.33
CA ILE A 237 -5.19 13.48 -7.71
C ILE A 237 -5.82 12.29 -8.45
N LEU A 238 -5.09 11.73 -9.42
CA LEU A 238 -5.53 10.54 -10.15
C LEU A 238 -5.73 9.34 -9.20
N THR A 239 -4.82 9.17 -8.25
CA THR A 239 -4.88 8.13 -7.23
C THR A 239 -6.10 8.27 -6.33
N ILE A 240 -6.43 9.48 -5.87
CA ILE A 240 -7.67 9.73 -5.11
C ILE A 240 -8.90 9.32 -5.93
N ALA A 241 -8.96 9.73 -7.20
CA ALA A 241 -10.08 9.39 -8.09
C ALA A 241 -10.23 7.87 -8.30
N ALA A 242 -9.12 7.14 -8.41
CA ALA A 242 -9.11 5.68 -8.52
C ALA A 242 -9.53 5.01 -7.20
N MET A 243 -9.00 5.48 -6.06
CA MET A 243 -9.26 4.93 -4.73
C MET A 243 -10.71 5.12 -4.27
N ILE A 244 -11.41 6.17 -4.71
CA ILE A 244 -12.82 6.35 -4.36
C ILE A 244 -13.70 5.24 -4.96
N GLN A 245 -13.34 4.71 -6.13
CA GLN A 245 -14.12 3.72 -6.88
C GLN A 245 -14.00 2.29 -6.33
N ILE A 246 -12.96 1.99 -5.54
CA ILE A 246 -12.72 0.65 -5.00
C ILE A 246 -13.42 0.47 -3.63
N PRO A 247 -13.86 -0.74 -3.26
CA PRO A 247 -14.46 -0.97 -1.96
C PRO A 247 -13.43 -0.93 -0.82
N GLU A 248 -13.88 -0.67 0.40
CA GLU A 248 -13.06 -0.85 1.61
C GLU A 248 -12.83 -2.35 1.89
N SER A 249 -11.79 -2.67 2.65
CA SER A 249 -11.50 -4.05 3.03
C SER A 249 -12.69 -4.72 3.74
N PRO A 250 -13.12 -5.91 3.30
CA PRO A 250 -14.21 -6.64 3.95
C PRO A 250 -13.86 -7.06 5.38
N MET A 251 -12.59 -7.38 5.66
CA MET A 251 -12.11 -7.75 7.00
C MET A 251 -12.20 -6.58 7.97
N TRP A 252 -11.83 -5.37 7.54
CA TRP A 252 -11.98 -4.18 8.36
C TRP A 252 -13.45 -3.80 8.60
N LEU A 253 -14.31 -3.95 7.58
CA LEU A 253 -15.74 -3.71 7.74
C LEU A 253 -16.37 -4.69 8.75
N LEU A 254 -15.96 -5.96 8.72
CA LEU A 254 -16.35 -6.95 9.71
C LEU A 254 -15.83 -6.59 11.11
N SER A 255 -14.58 -6.14 11.25
CA SER A 255 -14.02 -5.76 12.55
C SER A 255 -14.79 -4.60 13.20
N LYS A 256 -15.31 -3.66 12.39
CA LYS A 256 -16.18 -2.55 12.84
C LYS A 256 -17.67 -2.91 12.98
N GLY A 257 -18.04 -4.18 12.84
CA GLY A 257 -19.44 -4.65 12.97
C GLY A 257 -20.35 -4.25 11.80
N ARG A 258 -19.80 -3.81 10.67
CA ARG A 258 -20.55 -3.32 9.50
C ARG A 258 -20.80 -4.45 8.50
N ASN A 259 -21.58 -5.46 8.92
CA ASN A 259 -21.78 -6.71 8.18
C ASN A 259 -22.36 -6.51 6.77
N ASP A 260 -23.35 -5.63 6.59
CA ASP A 260 -23.98 -5.39 5.27
C ASP A 260 -23.00 -4.78 4.25
N LYS A 261 -22.16 -3.86 4.71
CA LYS A 261 -21.12 -3.24 3.88
C LYS A 261 -20.02 -4.25 3.56
N ALA A 262 -19.63 -5.07 4.53
CA ALA A 262 -18.65 -6.15 4.31
C ALA A 262 -19.14 -7.15 3.25
N LYS A 263 -20.41 -7.54 3.31
CA LYS A 263 -21.05 -8.42 2.31
C LYS A 263 -21.02 -7.79 0.91
N SER A 264 -21.37 -6.51 0.81
CA SER A 264 -21.36 -5.77 -0.45
C SER A 264 -19.95 -5.61 -1.03
N ALA A 265 -18.95 -5.34 -0.19
CA ALA A 265 -17.55 -5.28 -0.60
C ALA A 265 -17.05 -6.64 -1.11
N LEU A 266 -17.41 -7.74 -0.44
CA LEU A 266 -17.04 -9.09 -0.84
C LEU A 266 -17.70 -9.48 -2.17
N CYS A 267 -18.98 -9.12 -2.39
CA CYS A 267 -19.67 -9.28 -3.67
C CYS A 267 -18.92 -8.61 -4.83
N TRP A 268 -18.45 -7.38 -4.61
CA TRP A 268 -17.69 -6.62 -5.60
C TRP A 268 -16.36 -7.31 -5.90
N LEU A 269 -15.59 -7.65 -4.86
CA LEU A 269 -14.26 -8.29 -4.96
C LEU A 269 -14.28 -9.69 -5.60
N ARG A 270 -15.43 -10.39 -5.57
CA ARG A 270 -15.61 -11.72 -6.17
C ARG A 270 -16.23 -11.68 -7.58
N GLY A 271 -16.40 -10.50 -8.16
CA GLY A 271 -16.82 -10.32 -9.55
C GLY A 271 -18.25 -9.82 -9.73
N TRP A 272 -18.69 -8.86 -8.88
CA TRP A 272 -20.06 -8.34 -8.86
C TRP A 272 -21.10 -9.46 -8.74
N VAL A 273 -20.83 -10.40 -7.84
CA VAL A 273 -21.65 -11.60 -7.65
C VAL A 273 -22.78 -11.34 -6.67
N LYS A 274 -23.88 -12.10 -6.79
CA LYS A 274 -25.01 -12.00 -5.86
C LYS A 274 -24.58 -12.40 -4.44
N PRO A 275 -25.24 -11.85 -3.40
CA PRO A 275 -24.88 -12.11 -2.02
C PRO A 275 -25.02 -13.58 -1.58
N GLU A 276 -25.86 -14.37 -2.26
CA GLU A 276 -26.09 -15.81 -2.00
C GLU A 276 -24.81 -16.66 -2.21
N LEU A 277 -24.06 -16.36 -3.26
CA LEU A 277 -22.85 -17.11 -3.68
C LEU A 277 -21.67 -16.95 -2.73
N ILE A 278 -21.65 -15.88 -1.94
CA ILE A 278 -20.56 -15.55 -1.02
C ILE A 278 -20.92 -15.86 0.44
N LEU A 279 -22.14 -16.36 0.73
CA LEU A 279 -22.59 -16.60 2.11
C LEU A 279 -21.66 -17.55 2.86
N THR A 280 -21.20 -18.61 2.23
CA THR A 280 -20.30 -19.60 2.85
C THR A 280 -18.95 -18.96 3.21
N GLU A 281 -18.38 -18.18 2.29
CA GLU A 281 -17.13 -17.44 2.53
C GLU A 281 -17.33 -16.37 3.63
N PHE A 282 -18.44 -15.64 3.58
CA PHE A 282 -18.78 -14.62 4.56
C PHE A 282 -18.96 -15.19 5.98
N LYS A 283 -19.68 -16.31 6.12
CA LYS A 283 -19.83 -17.03 7.39
C LYS A 283 -18.48 -17.51 7.93
N TYR A 284 -17.61 -18.02 7.06
CA TYR A 284 -16.24 -18.42 7.44
C TYR A 284 -15.44 -17.24 8.00
N LEU A 285 -15.51 -16.06 7.37
CA LEU A 285 -14.81 -14.86 7.84
C LEU A 285 -15.34 -14.36 9.20
N ILE A 286 -16.65 -14.48 9.46
CA ILE A 286 -17.24 -14.15 10.76
C ILE A 286 -16.72 -15.11 11.84
N ASN A 287 -16.79 -16.41 11.59
CA ASN A 287 -16.30 -17.41 12.54
C ASN A 287 -14.81 -17.24 12.84
N TYR A 288 -14.00 -16.97 11.81
CA TYR A 288 -12.58 -16.66 11.99
C TYR A 288 -12.35 -15.43 12.90
N LYS A 289 -13.19 -14.39 12.75
CA LYS A 289 -13.14 -13.19 13.61
C LYS A 289 -13.52 -13.51 15.06
N GLU A 290 -14.55 -14.31 15.28
CA GLU A 290 -15.02 -14.69 16.63
C GLU A 290 -13.94 -15.50 17.36
N VAL A 291 -13.41 -16.54 16.72
CA VAL A 291 -12.33 -17.38 17.28
C VAL A 291 -11.07 -16.57 17.58
N SER A 292 -10.69 -15.63 16.71
CA SER A 292 -9.52 -14.77 16.96
C SER A 292 -9.76 -13.79 18.11
N SER A 293 -10.99 -13.29 18.29
CA SER A 293 -11.34 -12.40 19.40
C SER A 293 -11.30 -13.14 20.75
N GLU A 294 -11.79 -14.39 20.79
CA GLU A 294 -11.73 -15.25 21.98
C GLU A 294 -10.29 -15.56 22.41
N ARG A 295 -9.39 -15.84 21.45
CA ARG A 295 -7.97 -16.08 21.75
C ARG A 295 -7.29 -14.87 22.38
N ILE A 296 -7.58 -13.66 21.88
CA ILE A 296 -7.00 -12.42 22.43
C ILE A 296 -7.51 -12.19 23.85
N GLN A 297 -8.80 -12.41 24.11
CA GLN A 297 -9.36 -12.32 25.46
C GLN A 297 -8.69 -13.31 26.41
N ASN A 298 -8.50 -14.57 26.01
CA ASN A 298 -7.84 -15.56 26.86
C ASN A 298 -6.38 -15.21 27.20
N TYR A 299 -5.69 -14.50 26.30
CA TYR A 299 -4.32 -14.01 26.56
C TYR A 299 -4.28 -12.86 27.58
N ASP A 300 -5.25 -11.95 27.57
CA ASP A 300 -5.33 -10.84 28.54
C ASP A 300 -5.70 -11.32 29.97
N PHE A 301 -6.20 -12.55 30.13
CA PHE A 301 -6.56 -13.16 31.41
C PHE A 301 -5.53 -14.19 31.94
N SER A 302 -4.41 -14.39 31.24
CA SER A 302 -3.32 -15.34 31.62
C SER A 302 -2.12 -14.61 32.21
#